data_AF-A0A2V6LFA1-F1
#
_entry.id   AF-A0A2V6LFA1-F1
#
_cell.length_a   1.000
_cell.length_b   1.000
_cell.length_c   1.000
_cell.angle_alpha   90.00
_cell.angle_beta   90.00
_cell.angle_gamma   90.00
#
_symmetry.space_group_name_H-M   'P 1'
#
loop_
_entity.id
_entity.type
_entity.pdbx_description
1 polymer ?
#
loop_
_entity_poly.entity_id
_entity_poly.type
_entity_poly.pdbx_seq_one_letter_code
_entity_poly.pdbx_strand_id
1 'polypeptide(L)' 'MPKEEYTYLSSRIVKEIARLGGNVSSFVPERVAKALSGKFRQ' A
#
# COMPACT_ATOMS: atom_id res chain seq x y z
N MET A 1 -17.60 -12.64 6.19
CA MET A 1 -17.81 -11.18 6.34
C MET A 1 -16.52 -10.46 5.96
N PRO A 2 -16.57 -9.29 5.31
CA PRO A 2 -15.38 -8.44 5.15
C PRO A 2 -14.87 -8.05 6.54
N LYS A 3 -13.55 -7.99 6.75
CA LYS A 3 -12.99 -7.47 8.00
C LYS A 3 -13.18 -5.96 8.04
N GLU A 4 -13.75 -5.45 9.13
CA GLU A 4 -13.99 -4.01 9.32
C GLU A 4 -12.70 -3.17 9.19
N GLU A 5 -11.56 -3.76 9.57
CA GLU A 5 -10.22 -3.18 9.47
C GLU A 5 -9.81 -2.79 8.03
N TYR A 6 -10.47 -3.33 7.01
CA TYR A 6 -10.17 -3.03 5.60
C TYR A 6 -11.27 -2.24 4.89
N THR A 7 -12.35 -1.87 5.58
CA THR A 7 -13.48 -1.13 4.98
C THR A 7 -13.04 0.19 4.34
N TYR A 8 -12.02 0.84 4.90
CA TYR A 8 -11.46 2.10 4.40
C TYR A 8 -10.19 1.93 3.56
N LEU A 9 -9.68 0.70 3.44
CA LEU A 9 -8.45 0.44 2.70
C LEU A 9 -8.76 0.29 1.20
N SER A 10 -8.32 1.26 0.41
CA SER A 10 -8.38 1.17 -1.05
C SER A 10 -6.99 1.12 -1.66
N SER A 11 -6.85 0.42 -2.79
CA SER A 11 -5.61 0.40 -3.58
C SER A 11 -5.19 1.81 -4.02
N ARG A 12 -6.12 2.76 -4.11
CA ARG A 12 -5.83 4.16 -4.45
C ARG A 12 -5.02 4.82 -3.34
N ILE A 13 -5.47 4.71 -2.09
CA ILE A 13 -4.79 5.30 -0.92
C ILE A 13 -3.39 4.69 -0.75
N VAL A 14 -3.27 3.35 -0.84
CA VAL A 14 -1.97 2.66 -0.73
C VAL A 14 -0.98 3.16 -1.79
N LYS A 15 -1.43 3.32 -3.04
CA LYS A 15 -0.59 3.85 -4.13
C LYS A 15 -0.24 5.33 -3.96
N GLU A 16 -1.10 6.12 -3.33
CA GLU A 16 -0.78 7.52 -2.99
C GLU A 16 0.31 7.59 -1.93
N ILE A 17 0.19 6.83 -0.84
CA ILE A 17 1.21 6.76 0.22
C ILE A 17 2.56 6.32 -0.37
N ALA A 18 2.60 5.23 -1.13
CA ALA A 18 3.84 4.71 -1.70
C ALA A 18 4.50 5.69 -2.69
N ARG A 19 3.71 6.43 -3.48
CA ARG A 19 4.20 7.44 -4.43
C ARG A 19 4.85 8.64 -3.74
N LEU A 20 4.40 8.97 -2.53
CA LEU A 20 4.95 10.05 -1.70
C LEU A 20 6.11 9.58 -0.82
N GLY A 21 6.60 8.35 -1.00
CA GLY A 21 7.70 7.77 -0.21
C GLY A 21 7.28 7.23 1.16
N GLY A 22 5.99 7.11 1.44
CA GLY A 22 5.48 6.53 2.68
C GLY A 22 5.61 5.00 2.72
N ASN A 23 5.76 4.45 3.92
CA ASN A 23 5.79 3.00 4.13
C ASN A 23 4.36 2.41 4.07
N VAL A 24 4.19 1.33 3.31
CA VAL A 24 2.90 0.62 3.15
C VAL A 24 2.93 -0.83 3.65
N SER A 25 4.00 -1.28 4.31
CA SER A 25 4.19 -2.68 4.72
C SER A 25 3.07 -3.24 5.61
N SER A 26 2.38 -2.39 6.37
CA SER A 26 1.27 -2.79 7.25
C SER A 26 -0.06 -2.96 6.52
N PHE A 27 -0.15 -2.50 5.26
CA PHE A 27 -1.39 -2.47 4.49
C PHE A 27 -1.40 -3.50 3.35
N VAL A 28 -0.23 -4.05 2.99
CA VAL A 28 -0.09 -4.97 1.87
C VAL A 28 0.91 -6.08 2.18
N PRO A 29 0.80 -7.25 1.53
CA PRO A 29 1.81 -8.29 1.61
C PRO A 29 3.19 -7.79 1.16
N GLU A 30 4.25 -8.38 1.73
CA GLU A 30 5.65 -7.98 1.49
C GLU A 30 6.00 -7.88 -0.02
N ARG A 31 5.56 -8.84 -0.82
CA ARG A 31 5.78 -8.85 -2.28
C ARG A 31 5.25 -7.58 -2.96
N VAL A 32 4.13 -7.04 -2.46
CA VAL A 32 3.48 -5.84 -2.99
C VAL A 32 4.21 -4.60 -2.51
N ALA A 33 4.62 -4.55 -1.24
CA ALA A 33 5.41 -3.44 -0.70
C ALA A 33 6.72 -3.25 -1.48
N LYS A 34 7.44 -4.35 -1.77
CA LYS A 34 8.65 -4.34 -2.61
C LYS A 34 8.38 -3.83 -4.02
N ALA A 35 7.32 -4.33 -4.66
CA ALA A 35 6.94 -3.90 -6.01
C ALA A 35 6.56 -2.42 -6.07
N LEU A 36 5.81 -1.91 -5.10
CA LEU A 36 5.41 -0.50 -5.01
C LEU A 36 6.63 0.41 -4.76
N SER A 37 7.53 0.00 -3.86
CA SER A 37 8.78 0.72 -3.59
C SER A 37 9.65 0.83 -4.85
N GLY A 38 9.81 -0.26 -5.62
CA GLY A 38 10.54 -0.23 -6.88
C GLY A 38 9.86 0.62 -7.96
N LYS A 39 8.52 0.58 -8.02
CA LYS A 39 7.73 1.32 -9.02
C LYS A 39 7.77 2.84 -8.83
N PHE A 40 7.86 3.31 -7.60
CA PHE A 40 7.80 4.74 -7.26
C PHE A 40 9.14 5.33 -6.80
N ARG A 41 10.23 4.59 -6.96
CA ARG A 41 11.60 5.08 -6.79
C ARG A 41 11.91 6.04 -7.95
N GLN A 42 11.65 7.33 -7.76
CA GLN A 42 12.28 8.40 -8.52
C GLN A 42 13.59 8.78 -7.85
#